data_AF-A0A821W4X7-F1
#
_entry.id   AF-A0A821W4X7-F1
#
_cell.length_a   1.000
_cell.length_b   1.000
_cell.length_c   1.000
_cell.angle_alpha   90.00
_cell.angle_beta   90.00
_cell.angle_gamma   90.00
#
_symmetry.space_group_name_H-M   'P 1'
#
loop_
_entity.id
_entity.type
_entity.pdbx_description
1 polymer ?
#
loop_
_entity_poly.entity_id
_entity_poly.type
_entity_poly.pdbx_seq_one_letter_code
_entity_poly.pdbx_strand_id
1 'polypeptide(L)' 'DDKHTLRSPLSIKLIEAIANHYFCVSYRWLIDYIKYDRIVDKDANEIE' A
#
# COMPACT_ATOMS: atom_id res chain seq x y z
N ASP A 1 -2.15 3.51 25.60
CA ASP A 1 -2.41 4.87 25.08
C ASP A 1 -1.21 5.30 24.22
N ASP A 2 -0.87 4.43 23.26
CA ASP A 2 0.27 4.66 22.37
C ASP A 2 -0.24 5.52 21.22
N LYS A 3 0.02 6.82 21.34
CA LYS A 3 -0.24 7.78 20.28
C LYS A 3 0.50 7.33 19.03
N HIS A 4 -0.20 6.64 18.13
CA HIS A 4 0.18 6.53 16.73
C HIS A 4 0.28 7.94 16.18
N THR A 5 1.46 8.53 16.34
CA THR A 5 1.75 9.85 15.83
C THR A 5 1.81 9.64 14.33
N LEU A 6 0.90 10.27 13.57
CA LEU A 6 0.83 10.27 12.10
C LEU A 6 2.13 10.78 11.41
N ARG A 7 3.21 10.91 12.18
CA ARG A 7 4.54 11.37 11.79
C ARG A 7 5.56 10.24 11.79
N SER A 8 5.13 8.97 11.90
CA SER A 8 6.06 7.88 11.62
C SER A 8 6.52 8.02 10.15
N PRO A 9 7.80 7.83 9.83
CA PRO A 9 8.30 7.97 8.46
C PRO A 9 7.53 7.08 7.46
N LEU A 10 7.00 5.94 7.94
CA LEU A 10 6.15 5.04 7.18
C LEU A 10 4.78 5.67 6.86
N SER A 11 4.15 6.32 7.85
CA SER A 11 2.88 7.04 7.64
C SER A 11 3.01 8.27 6.76
N ILE A 12 4.15 8.98 6.78
CA ILE A 12 4.38 10.17 5.94
C ILE A 12 4.48 9.77 4.46
N LYS A 13 5.26 8.73 4.14
CA LYS A 13 5.36 8.24 2.75
C LYS A 13 4.02 7.76 2.21
N LEU A 14 3.18 7.17 3.07
CA LEU A 14 1.82 6.78 2.68
C LEU A 14 0.95 7.99 2.37
N ILE A 15 1.02 9.05 3.20
CA ILE A 15 0.30 10.30 2.96
C ILE A 15 0.76 10.98 1.66
N GLU A 16 2.07 11.05 1.43
CA GLU A 16 2.64 11.58 0.19
C GLU A 16 2.22 10.75 -1.03
N ALA A 17 2.15 9.42 -0.88
CA ALA A 17 1.73 8.52 -1.94
C ALA A 17 0.29 8.80 -2.37
N ILE A 18 -0.61 8.94 -1.39
CA ILE A 18 -2.02 9.29 -1.61
C ILE A 18 -2.14 10.66 -2.28
N ALA A 19 -1.42 11.68 -1.77
CA ALA A 19 -1.49 13.04 -2.29
C ALA A 19 -1.03 13.16 -3.77
N ASN A 20 -0.14 12.27 -4.22
CA ASN A 20 0.37 12.24 -5.59
C ASN A 20 -0.33 11.18 -6.47
N HIS A 21 -1.43 10.58 -6.01
CA HIS A 21 -2.17 9.54 -6.74
C HIS A 21 -1.33 8.31 -7.11
N TYR A 22 -0.36 7.93 -6.28
CA TYR A 22 0.38 6.69 -6.46
C TYR A 22 -0.46 5.48 -6.05
N PHE A 23 -0.29 4.35 -6.77
CA PHE A 23 -0.84 3.07 -6.36
C PHE A 23 -0.09 2.54 -5.12
N CYS A 24 -0.81 2.44 -4.01
CA CYS A 24 -0.32 1.78 -2.80
C CYS A 24 -0.77 0.32 -2.82
N VAL A 25 0.17 -0.62 -2.92
CA VAL A 25 -0.12 -2.05 -2.95
C VAL A 25 0.27 -2.73 -1.65
N SER A 26 -0.47 -3.76 -1.26
CA SER A 26 -0.11 -4.59 -0.12
C SER A 26 1.10 -5.47 -0.44
N TYR A 27 1.83 -5.90 0.58
CA TYR A 27 2.93 -6.85 0.42
C TYR A 27 2.48 -8.16 -0.26
N ARG A 28 1.23 -8.58 -0.01
CA ARG A 28 0.65 -9.77 -0.64
C ARG A 28 0.52 -9.62 -2.15
N TRP A 29 0.14 -8.44 -2.62
CA TRP A 29 0.05 -8.15 -4.05
C TRP A 29 1.40 -8.34 -4.75
N LEU A 30 2.50 -7.90 -4.13
CA LEU A 30 3.85 -8.09 -4.66
C LEU A 30 4.24 -9.58 -4.75
N ILE A 31 3.90 -10.38 -3.73
CA ILE A 31 4.14 -11.82 -3.74
C ILE A 31 3.39 -12.49 -4.90
N ASP A 32 2.11 -12.14 -5.07
CA ASP A 32 1.28 -12.73 -6.11
C ASP A 32 1.77 -12.32 -7.52
N TYR A 33 2.23 -11.08 -7.70
CA TYR A 33 2.89 -10.63 -8.94
C TYR A 33 4.11 -11.49 -9.30
N ILE A 34 5.03 -11.69 -8.35
CA ILE A 34 6.24 -12.49 -8.56
C ILE A 34 5.87 -13.95 -8.84
N LYS A 35 4.89 -14.50 -8.13
CA LYS A 35 4.49 -15.91 -8.25
C LYS A 35 3.84 -16.23 -9.59
N TYR A 36 2.99 -15.34 -10.09
CA TYR A 36 2.21 -15.58 -11.30
C TYR A 36 2.77 -14.89 -12.54
N ASP A 37 3.86 -14.12 -12.39
CA ASP A 37 4.51 -13.32 -13.44
C ASP A 37 3.52 -12.46 -14.24
N ARG A 38 2.52 -11.92 -13.54
CA ARG A 38 1.46 -11.10 -14.13
C ARG A 38 0.93 -10.11 -13.10
N ILE A 39 0.44 -8.97 -13.59
CA ILE A 39 -0.32 -8.02 -12.77
C ILE A 39 -1.61 -8.72 -12.32
N VAL A 40 -1.77 -8.88 -11.01
CA VAL A 40 -2.99 -9.38 -10.41
C VAL A 40 -3.87 -8.17 -10.13
N ASP A 41 -4.89 -7.98 -10.95
CA ASP A 41 -5.88 -6.92 -10.75
C ASP A 41 -6.76 -7.32 -9.56
N LYS A 42 -6.31 -6.98 -8.35
CA LYS A 42 -7.19 -6.95 -7.18
C LYS A 42 -7.83 -5.58 -7.20
N ASP A 43 -9.16 -5.58 -7.26
CA ASP A 43 -9.99 -4.39 -7.29
C ASP A 43 -9.44 -3.35 -6.31
N ALA A 44 -9.17 -2.13 -6.79
CA ALA A 44 -8.41 -1.11 -6.05
C ALA A 44 -9.09 -0.67 -4.72
N ASN A 45 -10.27 -1.20 -4.44
CA ASN A 45 -11.09 -0.95 -3.25
C ASN A 45 -11.04 -2.08 -2.20
N GLU A 46 -10.33 -3.18 -2.46
CA GLU A 46 -10.26 -4.30 -1.51
C GLU A 46 -9.08 -4.08 -0.53
N ILE A 47 -9.36 -3.31 0.53
CA ILE A 47 -8.49 -3.22 1.71
C ILE A 47 -8.98 -4.25 2.72
N GLU A 48 -8.18 -5.31 2.96
CA GLU A 48 -8.29 -6.16 4.17
C GLU A 48 -7.60 -5.48 5.37
#